data_AF-A0A965DQG3-F1
#
_entry.id   AF-A0A965DQG3-F1
#
_cell.length_a   1.000
_cell.length_b   1.000
_cell.length_c   1.000
_cell.angle_alpha   90.00
_cell.angle_beta   90.00
_cell.angle_gamma   90.00
#
_symmetry.space_group_name_H-M   'P 1'
#
loop_
_entity.id
_entity.type
_entity.pdbx_description
1 polymer ?
#
loop_
_entity_poly.entity_id
_entity_poly.type
_entity_poly.pdbx_seq_one_letter_code
_entity_poly.pdbx_strand_id
1 'polypeptide(L)'
;MKTRKVGHQLFNDNPKGPSKVKAQYGTAERARQTLKRLRGKPKAYQRQVAVTMFYRAKHHKFQTKGMKEAMKVYGHFLQTL
;
A
#
# COMPACT_ATOMS: atom_id res chain seq x y z
N MET A 1 -23.01 30.56 -14.04
CA MET A 1 -22.06 29.45 -13.81
C MET A 1 -22.85 28.16 -13.59
N LYS A 2 -22.65 27.10 -14.38
CA LYS A 2 -23.34 25.80 -14.19
C LYS A 2 -22.67 25.05 -13.04
N THR A 3 -23.35 24.94 -11.90
CA THR A 3 -22.91 24.06 -10.79
C THR A 3 -23.06 22.60 -11.23
N ARG A 4 -21.94 21.88 -11.34
CA ARG A 4 -21.95 20.43 -11.58
C ARG A 4 -22.61 19.74 -10.38
N LYS A 5 -23.71 19.00 -10.61
CA LYS A 5 -24.32 18.14 -9.58
C LYS A 5 -23.27 17.13 -9.11
N VAL A 6 -22.85 17.23 -7.86
CA VAL A 6 -22.01 16.23 -7.21
C VAL A 6 -22.95 15.11 -6.78
N GLY A 7 -22.95 13.99 -7.51
CA GLY A 7 -23.67 12.80 -7.06
C GLY A 7 -23.12 12.39 -5.69
N HIS A 8 -24.01 12.16 -4.72
CA HIS A 8 -23.62 11.70 -3.39
C HIS A 8 -22.90 10.35 -3.50
N GLN A 9 -21.58 10.34 -3.33
CA GLN A 9 -20.79 9.12 -3.21
C GLN A 9 -20.84 8.68 -1.76
N LEU A 10 -21.63 7.66 -1.46
CA LEU A 10 -21.84 7.18 -0.09
C LEU A 10 -20.58 6.59 0.55
N PHE A 11 -19.56 6.19 -0.22
CA PHE A 11 -18.37 5.48 0.31
C PHE A 11 -17.06 5.67 -0.49
N ASN A 12 -16.82 6.82 -1.13
CA ASN A 12 -15.62 6.90 -1.99
C ASN A 12 -14.96 8.28 -2.06
N ASP A 13 -14.57 8.84 -0.92
CA ASP A 13 -13.48 9.83 -0.86
C ASP A 13 -12.11 9.17 -1.12
N ASN A 14 -12.05 8.23 -2.08
CA ASN A 14 -10.78 7.70 -2.52
C ASN A 14 -10.04 8.87 -3.18
N PRO A 15 -8.88 9.30 -2.65
CA PRO A 15 -8.22 10.50 -3.13
C PRO A 15 -7.96 10.38 -4.63
N LYS A 16 -8.62 11.24 -5.41
CA LYS A 16 -8.44 11.30 -6.86
C LYS A 16 -7.00 11.73 -7.13
N GLY A 17 -6.17 10.81 -7.61
CA GLY A 17 -4.78 11.07 -7.99
C GLY A 17 -3.90 9.83 -7.90
N PRO A 18 -2.66 9.89 -8.43
CA PRO A 18 -1.70 8.81 -8.28
C PRO A 18 -1.42 8.57 -6.79
N SER A 19 -1.19 7.31 -6.41
CA SER A 19 -0.77 6.99 -5.03
C SER A 19 0.40 7.89 -4.64
N LYS A 20 0.26 8.61 -3.51
CA LYS A 20 1.30 9.51 -2.98
C LYS A 20 2.62 8.78 -2.71
N VAL A 21 2.59 7.44 -2.60
CA VAL A 21 3.77 6.60 -2.41
C VAL A 21 3.81 5.52 -3.50
N LYS A 22 4.93 5.47 -4.25
CA LYS A 22 5.25 4.37 -5.17
C LYS A 22 5.60 3.12 -4.35
N ALA A 23 4.57 2.40 -3.89
CA ALA A 23 4.69 1.18 -3.09
C ALA A 23 4.91 -0.05 -3.98
N GLN A 24 5.79 -0.94 -3.53
CA GLN A 24 6.26 -2.07 -4.35
C GLN A 24 6.37 -3.35 -3.51
N TYR A 25 6.04 -4.50 -4.11
CA TYR A 25 5.93 -5.79 -3.40
C TYR A 25 6.69 -6.94 -4.08
N GLY A 26 7.47 -6.64 -5.12
CA GLY A 26 8.15 -7.68 -5.93
C GLY A 26 9.42 -8.28 -5.28
N THR A 27 10.10 -7.54 -4.40
CA THR A 27 11.32 -7.99 -3.72
C THR A 27 11.40 -7.41 -2.30
N ALA A 28 12.19 -8.04 -1.43
CA ALA A 28 12.44 -7.55 -0.07
C ALA A 28 13.05 -6.14 -0.05
N GLU A 29 13.97 -5.85 -0.98
CA GLU A 29 14.63 -4.55 -1.05
C GLU A 29 13.62 -3.43 -1.37
N ARG A 30 12.76 -3.66 -2.38
CA ARG A 30 11.70 -2.72 -2.76
C ARG A 30 10.66 -2.55 -1.66
N ALA A 31 10.37 -3.61 -0.91
CA ALA A 31 9.51 -3.54 0.28
C ALA A 31 10.14 -2.63 1.35
N ARG A 32 11.42 -2.81 1.68
CA ARG A 32 12.15 -1.95 2.62
C ARG A 32 12.19 -0.48 2.16
N GLN A 33 12.42 -0.23 0.87
CA GLN A 33 12.37 1.13 0.31
C GLN A 33 10.98 1.75 0.46
N THR A 34 9.92 0.96 0.25
CA THR A 34 8.53 1.40 0.46
C THR A 34 8.30 1.77 1.92
N LEU A 35 8.72 0.92 2.87
CA LEU A 35 8.60 1.20 4.31
C LEU A 35 9.37 2.46 4.72
N LYS A 36 10.56 2.69 4.18
CA LYS A 36 11.33 3.93 4.42
C LYS A 36 10.53 5.17 4.01
N ARG A 37 9.86 5.14 2.85
CA ARG A 37 9.00 6.25 2.36
C ARG A 37 7.75 6.45 3.21
N LEU A 38 7.28 5.40 3.90
CA LEU A 38 6.09 5.45 4.75
C LEU A 38 6.35 6.01 6.15
N ARG A 39 7.62 6.04 6.63
CA ARG A 39 7.97 6.49 7.99
C ARG A 39 7.40 7.86 8.38
N GLY A 40 7.30 8.79 7.42
CA GLY A 40 6.75 10.14 7.65
C GLY A 40 5.24 10.28 7.42
N LYS A 41 4.50 9.18 7.31
CA LYS A 41 3.04 9.18 7.06
C LYS A 41 2.26 8.77 8.31
N PRO A 42 0.95 9.08 8.41
CA PRO A 42 0.12 8.62 9.54
C PRO A 42 0.11 7.09 9.67
N LYS A 43 0.14 6.55 10.90
CA LYS A 43 0.18 5.10 11.16
C LYS A 43 -0.91 4.32 10.42
N ALA A 44 -2.14 4.85 10.37
CA ALA A 44 -3.25 4.23 9.64
C ALA A 44 -2.93 4.05 8.15
N TYR A 45 -2.32 5.06 7.51
CA TYR A 45 -1.88 4.99 6.12
C TYR A 45 -0.72 4.00 5.94
N GLN A 46 0.24 3.99 6.86
CA GLN A 46 1.34 3.01 6.84
C GLN A 46 0.80 1.57 6.88
N ARG A 47 -0.13 1.29 7.79
CA ARG A 47 -0.81 0.00 7.94
C ARG A 47 -1.57 -0.37 6.67
N GLN A 48 -2.38 0.53 6.13
CA GLN A 48 -3.14 0.30 4.91
C GLN A 48 -2.24 -0.08 3.73
N VAL A 49 -1.14 0.65 3.52
CA VAL A 49 -0.20 0.37 2.43
C VAL A 49 0.51 -0.96 2.66
N ALA A 50 1.01 -1.22 3.87
CA ALA A 50 1.71 -2.45 4.20
C ALA A 50 0.81 -3.69 4.04
N VAL A 51 -0.44 -3.63 4.52
CA VAL A 51 -1.46 -4.68 4.31
C VAL A 51 -1.69 -4.91 2.82
N THR A 52 -1.93 -3.84 2.06
CA THR A 52 -2.18 -3.93 0.61
C THR A 52 -1.01 -4.61 -0.11
N MET A 53 0.23 -4.21 0.20
CA MET A 53 1.41 -4.80 -0.44
C MET A 53 1.64 -6.25 -0.02
N PHE A 54 1.37 -6.59 1.25
CA PHE A 54 1.45 -7.96 1.74
C PHE A 54 0.49 -8.89 0.97
N TYR A 55 -0.78 -8.52 0.86
CA TYR A 55 -1.76 -9.35 0.16
C TYR A 55 -1.52 -9.41 -1.35
N ARG A 56 -1.01 -8.33 -1.97
CA ARG A 56 -0.58 -8.36 -3.37
C ARG A 56 0.57 -9.34 -3.61
N ALA A 57 1.54 -9.41 -2.72
CA ALA A 57 2.61 -10.42 -2.79
C ALA A 57 2.10 -11.84 -2.48
N LYS A 58 1.14 -11.98 -1.55
CA LYS A 58 0.55 -13.27 -1.17
C LYS A 58 -0.25 -13.92 -2.29
N HIS A 59 -1.04 -13.12 -3.02
CA HIS A 59 -1.97 -13.61 -4.04
C HIS A 59 -1.51 -13.37 -5.48
N HIS A 60 -0.23 -13.03 -5.69
CA HIS A 60 0.30 -12.88 -7.03
C HIS A 60 0.28 -14.23 -7.78
N LYS A 61 -0.27 -14.26 -8.99
CA LYS A 61 -0.40 -15.48 -9.82
C LYS A 61 0.92 -16.23 -9.99
N PHE A 62 2.01 -15.48 -10.17
CA PHE A 62 3.36 -16.02 -10.30
C PHE A 62 4.19 -15.58 -9.09
N GLN A 63 3.93 -16.18 -7.93
CA GLN A 63 4.60 -15.80 -6.70
C GLN A 63 6.09 -16.18 -6.76
N THR A 64 6.97 -15.17 -6.69
CA THR A 64 8.42 -15.39 -6.71
C THR A 64 8.99 -15.52 -5.29
N LYS A 65 10.21 -16.05 -5.17
CA LYS A 65 10.96 -16.05 -3.89
C LYS A 65 11.09 -14.63 -3.31
N GLY A 66 11.35 -13.63 -4.15
CA GLY A 66 11.44 -12.23 -3.75
C GLY A 66 10.14 -11.68 -3.16
N MET A 67 8.97 -12.11 -3.67
CA MET A 67 7.67 -11.77 -3.10
C MET A 67 7.45 -12.41 -1.73
N LYS A 68 7.87 -13.67 -1.54
CA LYS A 68 7.81 -14.34 -0.23
C LYS A 68 8.67 -13.62 0.81
N GLU A 69 9.84 -13.12 0.42
CA GLU A 69 10.69 -12.31 1.30
C GLU A 69 10.07 -10.93 1.56
N ALA A 70 9.47 -10.30 0.55
CA ALA A 70 8.72 -9.06 0.73
C ALA A 70 7.56 -9.23 1.73
N MET A 71 6.85 -10.35 1.69
CA MET A 71 5.82 -10.68 2.67
C MET A 71 6.36 -10.72 4.09
N LYS A 72 7.55 -11.31 4.32
CA LYS A 72 8.19 -11.32 5.65
C LYS A 72 8.49 -9.90 6.14
N VAL A 73 9.01 -9.04 5.26
CA VAL A 73 9.31 -7.64 5.59
C VAL A 73 8.04 -6.87 5.97
N TYR A 74 6.98 -6.97 5.16
CA TYR A 74 5.70 -6.30 5.47
C TYR A 74 5.01 -6.91 6.68
N GLY A 75 5.05 -8.23 6.84
CA GLY A 75 4.47 -8.93 7.99
C GLY A 75 5.12 -8.51 9.30
N HIS A 76 6.46 -8.48 9.35
CA HIS A 76 7.19 -7.97 10.51
C HIS A 76 6.80 -6.52 10.80
N PHE A 77 6.77 -5.66 9.78
CA PHE A 77 6.39 -4.26 9.96
C PHE A 77 4.98 -4.08 10.54
N LEU A 78 4.02 -4.90 10.11
CA LEU A 78 2.65 -4.88 10.63
C LEU A 78 2.55 -5.33 12.09
N GLN A 79 3.47 -6.17 12.57
CA GLN A 79 3.55 -6.57 13.97
C GLN A 79 4.19 -5.49 14.86
N THR A 80 5.04 -4.62 14.29
CA THR A 80 5.77 -3.56 15.02
C THR A 80 5.00 -2.23 15.14
N LEU A 81 3.84 -2.10 14.47
CA LEU A 81 3.11 -0.82 14.27
C LEU A 81 2.14 -0.46 15.40
#